data_AF-A0A530J4V9-F1
#
_entry.id   AF-A0A530J4V9-F1
#
_cell.length_a   1.000
_cell.length_b   1.000
_cell.length_c   1.000
_cell.angle_alpha   90.00
_cell.angle_beta   90.00
_cell.angle_gamma   90.00
#
_symmetry.space_group_name_H-M   'P 1'
#
loop_
_entity.id
_entity.type
_entity.pdbx_description
1 polymer ?
#
loop_
_entity_poly.entity_id
_entity_poly.type
_entity_poly.pdbx_seq_one_letter_code
_entity_poly.pdbx_strand_id
1 'polypeptide(L)' 'AEGVPTAAIAARLAAERGIDAPIITAVAAILDGTVTIGQAVTALMTRPLKTETDI' A
#
# COMPACT_ATOMS: atom_id res chain seq x y z
N ALA A 1 -14.85 9.16 -9.72
CA ALA A 1 -13.85 9.10 -8.64
C ALA A 1 -12.48 8.78 -9.27
N GLU A 2 -11.56 9.73 -9.27
CA GLU A 2 -10.26 9.60 -9.98
C GLU A 2 -9.24 8.70 -9.26
N GLY A 3 -9.39 8.54 -7.94
CA GLY A 3 -8.45 7.78 -7.11
C GLY A 3 -8.45 6.27 -7.33
N VAL A 4 -9.57 5.69 -7.79
CA VAL A 4 -9.70 4.23 -7.99
C VAL A 4 -8.75 3.69 -9.07
N PRO A 5 -8.80 4.18 -10.33
CA PRO A 5 -7.85 3.75 -11.35
C PRO A 5 -6.41 4.14 -11.02
N THR A 6 -6.21 5.30 -10.39
CA THR A 6 -4.89 5.81 -10.03
C THR A 6 -4.18 4.92 -9.02
N ALA A 7 -4.89 4.43 -7.99
CA ALA A 7 -4.32 3.56 -6.96
C ALA A 7 -3.77 2.25 -7.54
N ALA A 8 -4.52 1.62 -8.46
CA ALA A 8 -4.08 0.40 -9.12
C ALA A 8 -2.81 0.61 -9.97
N ILE A 9 -2.76 1.70 -10.73
CA ILE A 9 -1.60 2.05 -11.56
C ILE A 9 -0.37 2.36 -10.68
N ALA A 10 -0.58 3.14 -9.61
CA ALA A 10 0.50 3.49 -8.69
C ALA A 10 1.07 2.26 -7.97
N ALA A 11 0.22 1.32 -7.53
CA ALA A 11 0.65 0.07 -6.91
C ALA A 11 1.48 -0.78 -7.88
N ARG A 12 1.03 -0.91 -9.13
CA ARG A 12 1.76 -1.60 -10.18
C ARG A 12 3.13 -0.96 -10.43
N LEU A 13 3.19 0.36 -10.59
CA LEU A 13 4.45 1.06 -10.86
C LEU A 13 5.43 0.94 -9.68
N ALA A 14 4.94 1.01 -8.43
CA ALA A 14 5.78 0.81 -7.26
C ALA A 14 6.41 -0.59 -7.25
N ALA A 15 5.62 -1.64 -7.53
CA ALA A 15 6.09 -3.01 -7.60
C ALA A 15 7.13 -3.20 -8.73
N GLU A 16 6.86 -2.70 -9.94
CA GLU A 16 7.78 -2.78 -11.08
C GLU A 16 9.13 -2.09 -10.82
N ARG A 17 9.16 -1.09 -9.93
CA ARG A 17 10.35 -0.32 -9.58
C ARG A 17 11.00 -0.75 -8.27
N GLY A 18 10.47 -1.78 -7.60
CA GLY A 18 10.96 -2.20 -6.28
C GLY A 18 10.82 -1.14 -5.20
N ILE A 19 9.85 -0.22 -5.33
CA ILE A 19 9.59 0.83 -4.34
C ILE A 19 8.64 0.27 -3.27
N ASP A 20 9.09 0.30 -2.01
CA ASP A 20 8.27 -0.03 -0.84
C ASP A 20 7.20 1.06 -0.60
N ALA A 21 6.00 0.84 -1.16
CA ALA A 21 4.87 1.75 -1.09
C ALA A 21 3.66 1.09 -0.38
N PRO A 22 3.73 0.90 0.96
CA PRO A 22 2.77 0.10 1.72
C PRO A 22 1.36 0.72 1.72
N ILE A 23 1.26 2.05 1.76
CA ILE A 23 -0.03 2.75 1.74
C ILE A 23 -0.71 2.62 0.39
N ILE A 24 0.04 2.79 -0.71
CA ILE A 24 -0.48 2.65 -2.07
C ILE A 24 -1.00 1.21 -2.28
N THR A 25 -0.23 0.22 -1.83
CA THR A 25 -0.60 -1.20 -1.92
C THR A 25 -1.87 -1.50 -1.12
N ALA A 26 -1.97 -1.02 0.12
CA ALA A 26 -3.14 -1.22 0.96
C ALA A 26 -4.40 -0.57 0.36
N VAL A 27 -4.29 0.65 -0.16
CA VAL A 27 -5.41 1.35 -0.80
C VAL A 27 -5.87 0.61 -2.06
N ALA A 28 -4.94 0.16 -2.92
CA ALA A 28 -5.28 -0.62 -4.11
C ALA A 28 -6.01 -1.92 -3.74
N ALA A 29 -5.55 -2.64 -2.72
CA ALA A 29 -6.18 -3.88 -2.27
C ALA A 29 -7.59 -3.68 -1.67
N ILE A 30 -7.80 -2.58 -0.92
CA ILE A 30 -9.15 -2.23 -0.41
C ILE A 30 -10.09 -1.94 -1.58
N LEU A 31 -9.64 -1.16 -2.56
CA LEU A 31 -10.45 -0.78 -3.71
C LEU A 31 -10.75 -1.95 -4.65
N ASP A 32 -9.84 -2.91 -4.74
CA ASP A 32 -10.02 -4.18 -5.46
C ASP A 32 -10.87 -5.21 -4.68
N GLY A 33 -11.22 -4.91 -3.43
CA GLY A 33 -12.02 -5.80 -2.57
C GLY A 33 -11.29 -7.06 -2.11
N THR A 34 -9.97 -7.12 -2.29
CA THR A 34 -9.14 -8.28 -1.89
C THR A 34 -8.84 -8.30 -0.39
N VAL A 35 -8.93 -7.14 0.28
CA VAL A 35 -8.84 -7.01 1.73
C VAL A 35 -9.92 -6.08 2.28
N THR A 36 -10.36 -6.36 3.49
CA THR A 36 -11.14 -5.43 4.30
C THR A 36 -10.25 -4.31 4.84
N ILE A 37 -10.86 -3.18 5.24
CA ILE A 37 -10.15 -2.08 5.89
C ILE A 37 -9.43 -2.57 7.16
N GLY A 38 -10.05 -3.42 7.97
CA GLY A 38 -9.44 -3.94 9.19
C GLY A 38 -8.19 -4.79 8.93
N GLN A 39 -8.21 -5.59 7.86
CA GLN A 39 -7.05 -6.37 7.42
C GLN A 39 -5.92 -5.45 6.95
N ALA A 40 -6.24 -4.42 6.16
CA ALA A 40 -5.25 -3.43 5.72
C ALA A 40 -4.61 -2.68 6.90
N VAL A 41 -5.41 -2.22 7.88
CA VAL A 41 -4.91 -1.57 9.08
C VAL A 41 -4.00 -2.51 9.87
N THR A 42 -4.43 -3.75 10.09
CA THR A 42 -3.64 -4.76 10.80
C THR A 42 -2.30 -4.97 10.11
N ALA A 43 -2.31 -5.20 8.79
CA ALA A 43 -1.10 -5.41 8.01
C ALA A 43 -0.14 -4.21 8.05
N LEU A 44 -0.67 -2.98 8.05
CA LEU A 44 0.15 -1.76 8.15
C LEU A 44 0.79 -1.59 9.54
N MET A 45 0.05 -1.91 10.61
CA MET A 45 0.50 -1.77 12.00
C MET A 45 1.48 -2.86 12.43
N THR A 46 1.45 -4.03 11.80
CA THR A 46 2.37 -5.15 12.08
C THR A 46 3.63 -5.13 11.21
N ARG A 47 3.82 -4.08 10.39
CA ARG A 47 5.05 -3.94 9.60
C ARG A 47 6.28 -3.86 10.51
N PRO A 48 7.43 -4.40 10.05
CA PRO A 48 8.70 -4.22 10.76
C PRO A 48 8.97 -2.75 11.05
N LEU A 49 9.45 -2.47 12.26
CA LEU A 49 9.91 -1.13 12.63
C LEU A 49 11.02 -0.69 11.67
N LYS A 50 10.86 0.50 11.10
CA LYS A 50 11.83 1.13 10.21
C LYS A 50 12.23 2.46 10.87
N THR A 51 13.52 2.67 11.07
CA THR A 51 14.03 3.92 11.63
C THR A 51 13.87 5.02 10.59
N GLU A 52 13.34 6.18 10.97
CA GLU A 52 13.17 7.32 10.07
C GLU A 52 14.51 8.00 9.72
N THR A 53 15.51 7.83 10.58
CA THR A 53 16.86 8.32 10.38
C THR A 53 17.82 7.14 10.39
N ASP A 54 18.20 6.67 9.21
CA ASP A 54 19.47 5.96 9.06
C ASP A 54 20.51 7.05 8.75
N ILE A 55 21.37 7.37 9.71
CA ILE A 55 22.53 8.28 9.51
C ILE A 55 23.66 7.49 8.87
#